data_AF-A0A832ZVT5-F1
#
_entry.id   AF-A0A832ZVT5-F1
#
_cell.length_a   1.000
_cell.length_b   1.000
_cell.length_c   1.000
_cell.angle_alpha   90.00
_cell.angle_beta   90.00
_cell.angle_gamma   90.00
#
_symmetry.space_group_name_H-M   'P 1'
#
loop_
_entity.id
_entity.type
_entity.pdbx_description
1 polymer ?
#
loop_
_entity_poly.entity_id
_entity_poly.type
_entity_poly.pdbx_seq_one_letter_code
_entity_poly.pdbx_strand_id
1 'polypeptide(L)'
;MNTTQHSDKDYIDERLILAAERAAEILVEHMNEWKDTIDAYWLLRRYEDEVGVPVTYDIVEQAVEKARRVLDATGQAVSHVKI
;
A
#
# COMPACT_ATOMS: atom_id res chain seq x y z
N MET A 1 9.65 -40.21 -1.70
CA MET A 1 9.54 -39.23 -2.81
C MET A 1 8.76 -38.05 -2.26
N ASN A 2 9.45 -36.98 -1.85
CA ASN A 2 8.80 -35.77 -1.33
C ASN A 2 8.38 -34.91 -2.53
N THR A 3 7.10 -34.91 -2.87
CA THR A 3 6.50 -33.90 -3.74
C THR A 3 6.43 -32.60 -2.97
N THR A 4 7.42 -31.74 -3.21
CA THR A 4 7.47 -30.36 -2.73
C THR A 4 6.30 -29.59 -3.36
N GLN A 5 5.23 -29.39 -2.59
CA GLN A 5 4.17 -28.44 -2.91
C GLN A 5 4.70 -27.01 -2.68
N HIS A 6 5.55 -26.52 -3.58
CA HIS A 6 5.84 -25.09 -3.72
C HIS A 6 5.37 -24.72 -5.12
N SER A 7 4.14 -24.25 -5.33
CA SER A 7 3.74 -23.98 -6.73
C SER A 7 2.73 -22.87 -7.03
N ASP A 8 1.99 -22.28 -6.09
CA ASP A 8 1.08 -21.20 -6.49
C ASP A 8 0.80 -20.16 -5.40
N LYS A 9 0.65 -20.59 -4.14
CA LYS A 9 0.36 -19.65 -3.04
C LYS A 9 1.50 -18.66 -2.80
N ASP A 10 2.74 -19.14 -2.74
CA ASP A 10 3.91 -18.28 -2.54
C ASP A 10 4.03 -17.20 -3.63
N TYR A 11 3.76 -17.54 -4.90
CA TYR A 11 3.90 -16.59 -6.01
C TYR A 11 2.80 -15.51 -6.02
N ILE A 12 1.59 -15.86 -5.57
CA ILE A 12 0.49 -14.91 -5.41
C ILE A 12 0.77 -13.98 -4.23
N ASP A 13 1.29 -14.51 -3.13
CA ASP A 13 1.67 -13.73 -1.95
C ASP A 13 2.81 -12.73 -2.26
N GLU A 14 3.86 -13.14 -2.98
CA GLU A 14 4.95 -12.23 -3.36
C GLU A 14 4.46 -11.07 -4.25
N ARG A 15 3.59 -11.34 -5.23
CA ARG A 15 3.02 -10.27 -6.07
C ARG A 15 2.11 -9.33 -5.29
N LEU A 16 1.34 -9.85 -4.34
CA LEU A 16 0.49 -9.02 -3.48
C LEU A 16 1.33 -8.14 -2.54
N ILE A 17 2.42 -8.69 -1.98
CA ILE A 17 3.34 -7.94 -1.13
C ILE A 17 3.97 -6.79 -1.92
N LEU A 18 4.50 -7.09 -3.11
CA LEU A 18 5.09 -6.09 -4.00
C LEU A 18 4.07 -5.02 -4.42
N ALA A 19 2.84 -5.42 -4.74
CA ALA A 19 1.77 -4.48 -5.06
C ALA A 19 1.43 -3.55 -3.89
N ALA A 20 1.36 -4.10 -2.66
CA ALA A 20 1.12 -3.30 -1.46
C ALA A 20 2.29 -2.35 -1.15
N GLU A 21 3.53 -2.76 -1.43
CA GLU A 21 4.70 -1.87 -1.35
C GLU A 21 4.61 -0.74 -2.36
N ARG A 22 4.35 -1.06 -3.63
CA ARG A 22 4.22 -0.05 -4.69
C ARG A 22 3.08 0.92 -4.42
N ALA A 23 1.93 0.40 -3.98
CA ALA A 23 0.80 1.22 -3.56
C ALA A 23 1.17 2.14 -2.38
N ALA A 24 1.92 1.65 -1.40
CA ALA A 24 2.37 2.48 -0.28
C ALA A 24 3.30 3.61 -0.74
N GLU A 25 4.21 3.36 -1.68
CA GLU A 25 5.09 4.39 -2.26
C GLU A 25 4.27 5.50 -2.92
N ILE A 26 3.30 5.14 -3.77
CA ILE A 26 2.40 6.11 -4.43
C ILE A 26 1.64 6.93 -3.39
N LEU A 27 1.13 6.29 -2.33
CA LEU A 27 0.46 7.01 -1.24
C LEU A 27 1.40 7.99 -0.53
N VAL A 28 2.66 7.64 -0.30
CA VAL A 28 3.65 8.55 0.32
C VAL A 28 3.98 9.72 -0.62
N GLU A 29 4.22 9.45 -1.91
CA GLU A 29 4.49 10.49 -2.92
C GLU A 29 3.32 11.49 -3.03
N HIS A 30 2.10 10.99 -2.92
CA HIS A 30 0.86 11.76 -3.02
C HIS A 30 0.19 12.01 -1.66
N MET A 31 0.96 12.09 -0.56
CA MET A 31 0.43 12.21 0.81
C MET A 31 -0.55 13.37 1.05
N ASN A 32 -0.54 14.41 0.21
CA ASN A 32 -1.45 15.55 0.31
C ASN A 32 -2.79 15.32 -0.42
N GLU A 33 -2.91 14.27 -1.22
CA GLU A 33 -4.10 13.94 -2.01
C GLU A 33 -5.04 12.95 -1.30
N TRP A 34 -4.64 12.40 -0.15
CA TRP A 34 -5.47 11.50 0.64
C TRP A 34 -5.30 11.76 2.13
N LYS A 35 -6.38 11.59 2.89
CA LYS A 35 -6.39 11.72 4.36
C LYS A 35 -6.89 10.47 5.07
N ASP A 36 -7.65 9.65 4.36
CA ASP A 36 -8.29 8.45 4.86
C ASP A 36 -8.24 7.32 3.81
N THR A 37 -8.64 6.12 4.23
CA THR A 37 -8.56 4.90 3.42
C THR A 37 -9.42 4.97 2.15
N ILE A 38 -10.50 5.74 2.16
CA ILE A 38 -11.38 5.88 0.98
C ILE A 38 -10.69 6.76 -0.06
N ASP A 39 -10.13 7.89 0.37
CA ASP A 39 -9.33 8.74 -0.53
C ASP A 39 -8.13 7.98 -1.09
N ALA A 40 -7.45 7.19 -0.25
CA ALA A 40 -6.35 6.32 -0.67
C ALA A 40 -6.81 5.28 -1.70
N TYR A 41 -7.98 4.66 -1.53
CA TYR A 41 -8.54 3.74 -2.52
C TYR A 41 -8.76 4.42 -3.88
N TRP A 42 -9.38 5.60 -3.90
CA TRP A 42 -9.61 6.33 -5.16
C TRP A 42 -8.31 6.81 -5.80
N LEU A 43 -7.34 7.23 -4.99
CA LEU A 43 -6.00 7.57 -5.44
C LEU A 43 -5.33 6.36 -6.09
N LEU A 44 -5.25 5.23 -5.40
CA LEU A 44 -4.66 4.00 -5.93
C LEU A 44 -5.38 3.48 -7.17
N ARG A 45 -6.70 3.64 -7.25
CA ARG A 45 -7.47 3.27 -8.43
C ARG A 45 -7.14 4.13 -9.66
N ARG A 46 -6.72 5.39 -9.48
CA ARG A 46 -6.18 6.23 -10.57
C ARG A 46 -4.81 5.74 -11.04
N TYR A 47 -4.06 5.07 -10.16
CA TYR A 47 -2.73 4.52 -10.41
C TYR A 47 -2.72 2.98 -10.48
N GLU A 48 -3.88 2.35 -10.78
CA GLU A 48 -4.01 0.88 -10.76
C GLU A 48 -3.05 0.20 -11.75
N ASP A 49 -2.80 0.83 -12.90
CA ASP A 49 -1.81 0.39 -13.88
C ASP A 49 -0.37 0.38 -13.31
N GLU A 50 -0.03 1.31 -12.42
CA GLU A 50 1.29 1.36 -11.76
C GLU A 50 1.43 0.34 -10.63
N VAL A 51 0.32 0.00 -9.98
CA VAL A 51 0.26 -1.06 -8.95
C VAL A 51 0.39 -2.45 -9.61
N GLY A 52 -0.05 -2.61 -10.86
CA GLY A 52 0.16 -3.82 -11.67
C GLY A 52 -0.72 -5.02 -11.26
N VAL A 53 -1.63 -4.82 -10.32
CA VAL A 53 -2.68 -5.76 -9.90
C VAL A 53 -3.95 -4.98 -9.56
N PRO A 54 -5.14 -5.61 -9.60
CA PRO A 54 -6.38 -4.96 -9.20
C PRO A 54 -6.29 -4.41 -7.77
N VAL A 55 -6.71 -3.16 -7.58
CA VAL A 55 -6.71 -2.53 -6.25
C VAL A 55 -7.84 -3.11 -5.41
N THR A 56 -7.49 -4.02 -4.51
CA THR A 56 -8.42 -4.64 -3.54
C THR A 56 -8.37 -3.91 -2.20
N TYR A 57 -9.40 -4.11 -1.37
CA TYR A 57 -9.48 -3.52 -0.04
C TYR A 57 -8.26 -3.89 0.84
N ASP A 58 -7.84 -5.16 0.83
CA ASP A 58 -6.66 -5.63 1.57
C ASP A 58 -5.37 -4.90 1.15
N ILE A 59 -5.17 -4.67 -0.15
CA ILE A 59 -3.99 -3.94 -0.66
C ILE A 59 -4.03 -2.50 -0.15
N VAL A 60 -5.19 -1.84 -0.20
CA VAL A 60 -5.33 -0.46 0.26
C VAL A 60 -5.07 -0.35 1.76
N GLU A 61 -5.63 -1.25 2.59
CA GLU A 61 -5.37 -1.22 4.03
C GLU A 61 -3.88 -1.39 4.35
N GLN A 62 -3.23 -2.39 3.73
CA GLN A 62 -1.80 -2.62 3.92
C GLN A 62 -0.96 -1.44 3.43
N ALA A 63 -1.30 -0.86 2.27
CA ALA A 63 -0.61 0.28 1.71
C ALA A 63 -0.74 1.52 2.59
N VAL A 64 -1.95 1.81 3.09
CA VAL A 64 -2.21 2.93 4.00
C VAL A 64 -1.46 2.76 5.31
N GLU A 65 -1.44 1.57 5.89
CA GLU A 65 -0.69 1.30 7.11
C GLU A 65 0.81 1.50 6.90
N LYS A 66 1.36 0.94 5.81
CA LYS A 66 2.78 1.12 5.44
C LYS A 66 3.11 2.60 5.19
N ALA A 67 2.31 3.29 4.39
CA ALA A 67 2.51 4.71 4.09
C ALA A 67 2.49 5.56 5.36
N ARG A 68 1.54 5.33 6.28
CA ARG A 68 1.50 6.02 7.57
C ARG A 68 2.74 5.77 8.41
N ARG A 69 3.23 4.53 8.48
CA ARG A 69 4.48 4.21 9.19
C ARG A 69 5.68 4.93 8.58
N VAL A 70 5.76 5.02 7.25
CA VAL A 70 6.83 5.74 6.56
C VAL A 70 6.75 7.25 6.84
N LEU A 71 5.56 7.84 6.77
CA LEU A 71 5.33 9.27 7.05
C LEU A 71 5.66 9.62 8.52
N ASP A 72 5.29 8.74 9.46
CA ASP A 72 5.63 8.87 10.87
C ASP A 72 7.15 8.77 11.10
N ALA A 73 7.79 7.76 10.51
CA ALA A 73 9.23 7.52 10.63
C ALA A 73 10.09 8.61 9.99
N THR A 74 9.61 9.26 8.92
CA THR A 74 10.30 10.36 8.25
C THR A 74 10.14 11.71 8.95
N GLY A 75 9.43 11.76 10.09
CA GLY A 75 9.25 12.99 10.85
C GLY A 75 8.31 13.98 10.19
N GLN A 76 7.57 13.57 9.15
CA GLN A 76 6.32 14.21 8.76
C GLN A 76 5.21 13.80 9.74
N ALA A 77 5.52 13.91 11.03
CA ALA A 77 4.53 14.14 12.05
C ALA A 77 3.86 15.46 11.64
N VAL A 78 2.73 15.33 10.94
CA VAL A 78 1.74 16.38 10.80
C VAL A 78 1.54 16.90 12.20
N SER A 79 2.19 18.02 12.50
CA SER A 79 2.14 18.66 13.81
C SER A 79 0.68 19.00 14.00
N HIS A 80 -0.04 18.14 14.72
CA HIS A 80 -1.34 18.47 15.29
C HIS A 80 -1.03 19.52 16.37
N VAL A 81 -0.80 20.74 15.91
CA VAL A 81 -0.67 21.93 16.74
C VAL A 81 -2.01 22.07 17.45
N LYS A 82 -2.03 21.69 18.72
CA LYS A 82 -3.07 22.08 19.65
C LYS A 82 -2.68 23.47 20.18
N ILE A 83 -3.19 24.52 19.53
CA ILE A 83 -3.24 25.87 20.10
C ILE A 83 -4.40 25.92 21.09
#